data_AF-A0A1M6UQN2-F1
#
_entry.id   AF-A0A1M6UQN2-F1
#
_cell.length_a   1.000
_cell.length_b   1.000
_cell.length_c   1.000
_cell.angle_alpha   90.00
_cell.angle_beta   90.00
_cell.angle_gamma   90.00
#
_symmetry.space_group_name_H-M   'P 1'
#
loop_
_entity.id
_entity.type
_entity.pdbx_description
1 polymer ?
#
loop_
_entity_poly.entity_id
_entity_poly.type
_entity_poly.pdbx_seq_one_letter_code
_entity_poly.pdbx_strand_id
1 'polypeptide(L)'
;MNPTQLQFIFHPTPDQWGLRGDPALWQELEYVCATLQLPTSPAAIDQLLAFLYHNLVGEEPVAGHRPYVPRYQGGGMSGGHVSADFWLTQGFPTLKSRMLQLVVEDGKQGARR
;
A
#
# COMPACT_ATOMS: atom_id res chain seq x y z
N MET A 1 -8.37 -13.83 -19.56
CA MET A 1 -7.41 -12.78 -19.18
C MET A 1 -7.68 -12.48 -17.72
N ASN A 2 -6.85 -12.91 -16.78
CA ASN A 2 -6.86 -12.24 -15.49
C ASN A 2 -5.80 -11.15 -15.61
N PRO A 3 -6.19 -9.86 -15.76
CA PRO A 3 -5.20 -8.81 -15.63
C PRO A 3 -4.52 -9.01 -14.28
N THR A 4 -3.22 -8.81 -14.23
CA THR A 4 -2.40 -8.84 -13.01
C THR A 4 -2.88 -7.69 -12.12
N GLN A 5 -4.02 -7.88 -11.44
CA GLN A 5 -4.68 -6.78 -10.73
C GLN A 5 -3.87 -6.48 -9.48
N LEU A 6 -3.35 -5.25 -9.44
CA LEU A 6 -2.56 -4.73 -8.34
C LEU A 6 -3.24 -4.93 -6.97
N GLN A 7 -4.57 -4.93 -6.90
CA GLN A 7 -5.32 -5.19 -5.66
C GLN A 7 -4.99 -6.54 -4.99
N PHE A 8 -4.57 -7.57 -5.73
CA PHE A 8 -4.29 -8.88 -5.12
C PHE A 8 -3.05 -8.87 -4.23
N ILE A 9 -2.15 -7.89 -4.37
CA ILE A 9 -1.00 -7.76 -3.46
C ILE A 9 -1.42 -7.41 -2.03
N PHE A 10 -2.66 -7.01 -1.80
CA PHE A 10 -3.16 -6.67 -0.47
C PHE A 10 -3.58 -7.92 0.33
N HIS A 11 -3.49 -9.11 -0.27
CA HIS A 11 -3.82 -10.38 0.34
C HIS A 11 -2.59 -11.31 0.46
N PRO A 12 -2.37 -11.94 1.63
CA PRO A 12 -3.08 -11.74 2.89
C PRO A 12 -2.75 -10.37 3.51
N THR A 13 -3.63 -9.90 4.39
CA THR A 13 -3.35 -8.72 5.23
C THR A 13 -2.25 -9.03 6.26
N PRO A 14 -1.54 -8.01 6.76
CA PRO A 14 -0.70 -8.12 7.95
C PRO A 14 -1.46 -8.66 9.17
N ASP A 15 -0.79 -9.51 9.96
CA ASP A 15 -1.34 -10.04 11.22
C ASP A 15 -1.38 -8.98 12.34
N GLN A 16 -0.52 -7.96 12.24
CA GLN A 16 -0.40 -6.87 13.20
C GLN A 16 -0.41 -5.51 12.49
N TRP A 17 -0.98 -4.52 13.17
CA TRP A 17 -1.13 -3.14 12.71
C TRP A 17 -0.50 -2.19 13.72
N GLY A 18 -0.04 -1.01 13.29
CA GLY A 18 0.51 0.00 14.20
C GLY A 18 -0.58 0.74 14.97
N LEU A 19 -1.59 1.24 14.26
CA LEU A 19 -2.72 2.02 14.77
C LEU A 19 -4.02 1.62 14.06
N ARG A 20 -5.16 2.09 14.59
CA ARG A 20 -6.50 1.72 14.10
C ARG A 20 -6.83 2.28 12.71
N GLY A 21 -6.09 3.29 12.24
CA GLY A 21 -6.21 3.80 10.87
C GLY A 21 -5.45 2.97 9.83
N ASP A 22 -4.48 2.13 10.22
CA ASP A 22 -3.69 1.37 9.25
C ASP A 22 -4.53 0.35 8.46
N PRO A 23 -5.46 -0.41 9.07
CA PRO A 23 -6.35 -1.29 8.31
C PRO A 23 -7.22 -0.52 7.31
N ALA A 24 -7.68 0.69 7.66
CA ALA A 24 -8.50 1.51 6.78
C ALA A 24 -7.69 2.03 5.58
N LEU A 25 -6.46 2.50 5.83
CA LEU A 25 -5.55 2.90 4.75
C LEU A 25 -5.18 1.70 3.85
N TRP A 26 -4.96 0.51 4.41
CA TRP A 26 -4.72 -0.70 3.62
C TRP A 26 -5.87 -1.01 2.67
N GLN A 27 -7.12 -0.96 3.17
CA GLN A 27 -8.31 -1.18 2.34
C GLN A 27 -8.50 -0.09 1.27
N GLU A 28 -8.25 1.18 1.60
CA GLU A 28 -8.37 2.25 0.61
C GLU A 28 -7.29 2.15 -0.47
N LEU A 29 -6.06 1.77 -0.10
CA LEU A 29 -5.00 1.47 -1.05
C LEU A 29 -5.36 0.30 -1.97
N GLU A 30 -5.95 -0.78 -1.43
CA GLU A 30 -6.43 -1.91 -2.22
C GLU A 30 -7.45 -1.45 -3.27
N TYR A 31 -8.44 -0.66 -2.85
CA TYR A 31 -9.49 -0.13 -3.72
C TYR A 31 -8.93 0.75 -4.84
N VAL A 32 -8.02 1.68 -4.53
CA VAL A 32 -7.40 2.55 -5.54
C VAL A 32 -6.55 1.72 -6.51
N CYS A 33 -5.77 0.77 -5.99
CA CYS A 33 -4.91 -0.12 -6.77
C CYS A 33 -5.67 -1.03 -7.75
N ALA A 34 -6.97 -1.28 -7.54
CA ALA A 34 -7.80 -2.05 -8.47
C ALA A 34 -7.85 -1.46 -9.90
N THR A 35 -7.65 -0.15 -10.01
CA THR A 35 -7.73 0.60 -11.28
C THR A 35 -6.36 0.96 -11.86
N LEU A 36 -5.27 0.69 -11.14
CA LEU A 36 -3.93 1.08 -11.52
C LEU A 36 -3.24 0.00 -12.35
N GLN A 37 -2.33 0.44 -13.23
CA GLN A 37 -1.46 -0.46 -13.98
C GLN A 37 -0.24 -0.85 -13.15
N LEU A 38 0.25 -2.08 -13.37
CA LEU A 38 1.46 -2.57 -12.71
C LEU A 38 2.66 -1.66 -13.05
N PRO A 39 3.44 -1.20 -12.06
CA PRO A 39 4.63 -0.39 -12.33
C PRO A 39 5.68 -1.18 -13.10
N THR A 40 6.44 -0.51 -13.96
CA THR A 40 7.43 -1.16 -14.84
C THR A 40 8.82 -1.30 -14.23
N SER A 41 9.06 -0.73 -13.04
CA SER A 41 10.38 -0.77 -12.39
C SER A 41 10.29 -0.67 -10.86
N PRO A 42 11.33 -1.11 -10.12
CA PRO A 42 11.39 -0.94 -8.67
C PRO A 42 11.27 0.52 -8.21
N ALA A 43 11.88 1.46 -8.93
CA ALA A 43 11.81 2.88 -8.60
C ALA A 43 10.38 3.43 -8.80
N ALA A 44 9.66 2.97 -9.83
CA ALA A 44 8.26 3.34 -10.04
C ALA A 44 7.33 2.80 -8.94
N ILE A 45 7.66 1.65 -8.33
CA ILE A 45 6.93 1.13 -7.17
C ILE A 45 7.09 2.06 -5.96
N ASP A 46 8.32 2.47 -5.65
CA ASP A 46 8.58 3.39 -4.53
C ASP A 46 7.86 4.72 -4.71
N GLN A 47 7.91 5.28 -5.92
CA GLN A 47 7.20 6.51 -6.27
C GLN A 47 5.68 6.35 -6.15
N LEU A 48 5.13 5.22 -6.61
CA LEU A 48 3.70 4.94 -6.51
C LEU A 48 3.25 4.85 -5.05
N LEU A 49 3.98 4.12 -4.20
CA LEU A 49 3.62 3.95 -2.79
C LEU A 49 3.68 5.28 -2.03
N ALA A 50 4.74 6.08 -2.25
CA ALA A 50 4.85 7.41 -1.66
C ALA A 50 3.72 8.34 -2.14
N PHE A 51 3.45 8.36 -3.45
CA PHE A 51 2.37 9.15 -4.03
C PHE A 51 1.00 8.76 -3.46
N LEU A 52 0.68 7.47 -3.40
CA LEU A 52 -0.59 7.00 -2.87
C LEU A 52 -0.75 7.35 -1.39
N TYR A 53 0.31 7.15 -0.59
CA TYR A 53 0.28 7.51 0.82
C TYR A 53 0.05 9.02 1.00
N HIS A 54 0.80 9.87 0.29
CA HIS A 54 0.63 11.31 0.36
C HIS A 54 -0.80 11.74 -0.01
N ASN A 55 -1.35 11.20 -1.10
CA ASN A 55 -2.70 11.56 -1.55
C ASN A 55 -3.79 11.13 -0.57
N LEU A 56 -3.64 9.97 0.08
CA LEU A 56 -4.64 9.44 1.01
C LEU A 56 -4.47 10.03 2.41
N VAL A 57 -3.25 10.18 2.89
CA VAL A 57 -2.95 10.59 4.27
C VAL A 57 -2.79 12.10 4.40
N GLY A 58 -2.40 12.79 3.33
CA GLY A 58 -2.19 14.23 3.28
C GLY A 58 -0.78 14.69 3.65
N GLU A 59 0.11 13.76 4.00
CA GLU A 59 1.51 14.03 4.31
C GLU A 59 2.41 12.86 3.91
N GLU A 60 3.71 13.10 3.82
CA GLU A 60 4.70 12.04 3.61
C GLU A 60 4.88 11.17 4.87
N PRO A 61 5.20 9.88 4.73
CA PRO A 61 5.45 9.01 5.86
C PRO A 61 6.80 9.37 6.51
N VAL A 62 6.74 9.98 7.70
CA VAL A 62 7.92 10.35 8.50
C VAL A 62 7.98 9.50 9.76
N ALA A 63 9.15 8.92 10.06
CA ALA A 63 9.32 8.05 11.23
C ALA A 63 8.88 8.77 12.53
N GLY A 64 8.17 8.05 13.40
CA GLY A 64 7.57 8.53 14.64
C GLY A 64 6.25 9.31 14.45
N HIS A 65 5.88 9.69 13.23
CA HIS A 65 4.64 10.43 12.99
C HIS A 65 3.41 9.53 13.03
N ARG A 66 2.29 10.15 13.40
CA ARG A 66 0.99 9.51 13.51
C ARG A 66 -0.09 10.39 12.88
N PRO A 67 -0.11 10.54 11.55
CA PRO A 67 -1.10 11.39 10.88
C PRO A 67 -2.52 11.01 11.28
N TYR A 68 -3.35 12.02 11.50
CA TYR A 68 -4.78 11.85 11.71
C TYR A 68 -5.52 12.01 10.39
N VAL A 69 -6.25 10.97 10.00
CA VAL A 69 -7.09 10.94 8.81
C VAL A 69 -8.56 10.84 9.26
N PRO A 70 -9.34 11.93 9.22
CA PRO A 70 -10.68 11.96 9.81
C PRO A 70 -11.63 10.89 9.28
N ARG A 71 -11.53 10.53 8.00
CA ARG A 71 -12.38 9.49 7.38
C ARG A 71 -12.09 8.07 7.88
N TYR A 72 -10.94 7.84 8.53
CA TYR A 72 -10.60 6.55 9.15
C TYR A 72 -11.06 6.47 10.61
N GLN A 73 -11.85 7.45 11.08
CA GLN A 73 -12.35 7.47 12.45
C GLN A 73 -13.45 6.42 12.64
N GLY A 74 -13.08 5.27 13.22
CA GLY A 74 -14.00 4.19 13.62
C GLY A 74 -14.38 4.17 15.11
N GLY A 75 -14.03 5.21 15.87
CA GLY A 75 -14.26 5.31 17.33
C GLY A 75 -13.03 5.01 18.21
N GLY A 76 -13.03 5.56 19.44
CA GLY A 76 -11.93 5.45 20.42
C GLY A 76 -10.82 6.51 20.27
N MET A 77 -9.95 6.64 21.27
CA MET A 77 -8.89 7.67 21.34
C MET A 77 -7.83 7.58 20.22
N SER A 78 -7.64 6.41 19.62
CA SER A 78 -6.71 6.21 18.49
C SER A 78 -7.44 6.01 17.15
N GLY A 79 -8.76 6.23 17.11
CA GLY A 79 -9.51 6.20 15.86
C GLY A 79 -8.94 7.22 14.87
N GLY A 80 -8.81 6.83 13.61
CA GLY A 80 -8.37 7.72 12.53
C GLY A 80 -6.87 7.98 12.43
N HIS A 81 -6.03 7.53 13.37
CA HIS A 81 -4.58 7.71 13.26
C HIS A 81 -3.91 6.58 12.48
N VAL A 82 -2.98 6.93 11.60
CA VAL A 82 -2.14 6.03 10.80
C VAL A 82 -0.72 6.01 11.38
N SER A 83 -0.07 4.86 11.45
CA SER A 83 1.30 4.74 11.97
C SER A 83 2.33 4.83 10.85
N ALA A 84 3.02 5.96 10.71
CA ALA A 84 4.06 6.09 9.70
C ALA A 84 5.17 5.04 9.88
N ASP A 85 5.51 4.69 11.13
CA ASP A 85 6.47 3.62 11.44
C ASP A 85 6.04 2.27 10.88
N PHE A 86 4.77 1.90 11.03
CA PHE A 86 4.23 0.67 10.45
C PHE A 86 4.38 0.65 8.93
N TRP A 87 4.01 1.76 8.26
CA TRP A 87 4.11 1.85 6.80
C TRP A 87 5.54 1.79 6.29
N LEU A 88 6.47 2.47 6.95
CA LEU A 88 7.89 2.47 6.57
C LEU A 88 8.57 1.11 6.82
N THR A 89 8.21 0.41 7.90
CA THR A 89 8.93 -0.81 8.33
C THR A 89 8.28 -2.10 7.88
N GLN A 90 6.96 -2.12 7.65
CA GLN A 90 6.20 -3.33 7.33
C GLN A 90 5.28 -3.15 6.14
N GLY A 91 4.42 -2.13 6.14
CA GLY A 91 3.40 -1.91 5.11
C GLY A 91 3.98 -1.80 3.69
N PHE A 92 4.79 -0.77 3.43
CA PHE A 92 5.41 -0.59 2.11
C PHE A 92 6.40 -1.70 1.75
N PRO A 93 7.29 -2.18 2.63
CA PRO A 93 8.16 -3.31 2.30
C PRO A 93 7.38 -4.55 1.83
N THR A 94 6.25 -4.85 2.47
CA THR A 94 5.38 -5.97 2.10
C THR A 94 4.76 -5.76 0.72
N LEU A 95 4.14 -4.60 0.49
CA LEU A 95 3.49 -4.28 -0.79
C LEU A 95 4.51 -4.24 -1.94
N LYS A 96 5.67 -3.62 -1.71
CA LYS A 96 6.77 -3.55 -2.68
C LYS A 96 7.27 -4.92 -3.07
N SER A 97 7.51 -5.81 -2.09
CA SER A 97 7.96 -7.18 -2.36
C SER A 97 6.97 -7.94 -3.24
N ARG A 98 5.67 -7.83 -2.94
CA ARG A 98 4.59 -8.46 -3.73
C ARG A 98 4.49 -7.87 -5.14
N MET A 99 4.58 -6.54 -5.30
CA MET A 99 4.59 -5.90 -6.62
C MET A 99 5.81 -6.34 -7.45
N LEU A 100 7.00 -6.43 -6.85
CA LEU A 100 8.21 -6.89 -7.54
C LEU A 100 8.05 -8.32 -8.06
N GLN A 101 7.40 -9.20 -7.30
CA GLN A 101 7.10 -10.56 -7.76
C GLN A 101 6.20 -10.54 -9.00
N LEU A 102 5.14 -9.72 -8.98
CA LEU A 102 4.24 -9.57 -10.13
C LEU A 102 4.97 -9.02 -11.38
N VAL A 103 5.86 -8.03 -11.20
CA VAL A 103 6.64 -7.45 -12.32
C VAL A 103 7.57 -8.50 -12.94
N VAL A 104 8.23 -9.31 -12.11
CA VAL A 104 9.09 -10.40 -12.59
C VAL A 104 8.28 -11.48 -13.32
N GLU A 105 7.06 -11.79 -12.85
CA GLU A 105 6.17 -12.75 -13.48
C GLU A 105 5.63 -12.25 -14.83
N ASP A 106 5.22 -10.99 -14.91
CA ASP A 106 4.73 -10.35 -16.14
C ASP A 106 5.82 -10.33 -17.23
N GLY A 107 7.04 -9.94 -16.87
CA GLY A 107 8.19 -9.99 -17.78
C GLY A 107 8.50 -11.39 -18.32
N LYS A 108 8.33 -12.44 -17.49
CA LYS A 108 8.47 -13.85 -17.92
C LYS A 108 7.36 -14.30 -18.87
N GLN A 109 6.14 -13.78 -18.71
CA GLN A 109 5.01 -14.09 -19.59
C GLN A 109 5.15 -13.40 -20.95
N GLY A 110 5.67 -12.16 -20.98
CA GLY A 110 5.98 -11.43 -22.21
C GLY A 110 7.08 -12.10 -23.04
N ALA A 111 8.10 -12.69 -22.41
CA ALA A 111 9.19 -13.39 -23.11
C ALA A 111 8.82 -14.80 -23.64
N ARG A 112 7.65 -15.33 -23.26
CA ARG A 112 7.16 -16.66 -23.70
C ARG A 112 6.13 -16.58 -24.84
N ARG A 113 5.83 -15.38 -25.34
CA ARG A 113 4.95 -15.12 -26.48
C ARG A 113 5.78 -14.73 -27.70
#